data_AF-A0A3D0T8B8-F1
#
_entry.id   AF-A0A3D0T8B8-F1
#
_cell.length_a   1.000
_cell.length_b   1.000
_cell.length_c   1.000
_cell.angle_alpha   90.00
_cell.angle_beta   90.00
_cell.angle_gamma   90.00
#
_symmetry.space_group_name_H-M   'P 1'
#
loop_
_entity.id
_entity.type
_entity.pdbx_description
1 polymer ?
#
loop_
_entity_poly.entity_id
_entity_poly.type
_entity_poly.pdbx_seq_one_letter_code
_entity_poly.pdbx_strand_id
1 'polypeptide(L)' 'MMDIDHFKKVNDSLGHQAGDRVIQSLSALIQRVSGRASDLPARVGGEEFCLLV' A
#
# COMPACT_ATOMS: atom_id res chain seq x y z
N MET A 1 -3.95 10.30 -2.69
CA MET A 1 -4.36 9.35 -1.62
C MET A 1 -4.85 8.10 -2.30
N MET A 2 -4.49 6.94 -1.79
CA MET A 2 -4.73 5.62 -2.37
C MET A 2 -5.19 4.67 -1.26
N ASP A 3 -6.11 3.77 -1.60
CA ASP A 3 -6.66 2.75 -0.70
C ASP A 3 -6.73 1.41 -1.42
N ILE A 4 -6.66 0.30 -0.68
CA ILE A 4 -6.78 -1.04 -1.27
C ILE A 4 -8.23 -1.50 -1.17
N ASP A 5 -8.91 -1.50 -2.32
CA ASP A 5 -10.31 -1.93 -2.41
C ASP A 5 -10.51 -3.33 -1.82
N HIS A 6 -11.50 -3.45 -0.94
CA HIS A 6 -11.89 -4.70 -0.29
C HIS A 6 -10.75 -5.39 0.52
N PHE A 7 -9.77 -4.64 1.04
CA PHE A 7 -8.66 -5.20 1.79
C PHE A 7 -9.10 -6.06 2.98
N LYS A 8 -10.14 -5.64 3.71
CA LYS A 8 -10.73 -6.46 4.78
C LYS A 8 -11.17 -7.85 4.31
N LYS A 9 -11.72 -7.97 3.09
CA LYS A 9 -12.12 -9.27 2.52
C LYS A 9 -10.91 -10.17 2.29
N VAL A 10 -9.78 -9.60 1.88
CA VAL A 10 -8.51 -10.34 1.75
C VAL A 10 -8.06 -10.87 3.10
N ASN A 11 -8.04 -10.02 4.14
CA ASN A 11 -7.68 -10.45 5.49
C ASN A 11 -8.63 -11.53 6.04
N ASP A 12 -9.94 -11.32 5.90
CA ASP A 12 -10.95 -12.23 6.42
C ASP A 12 -10.97 -13.58 5.68
N SER A 13 -10.61 -13.60 4.38
CA SER A 13 -10.64 -14.83 3.56
C SER A 13 -9.31 -15.59 3.51
N LEU A 14 -8.19 -14.87 3.57
CA LEU A 14 -6.84 -15.42 3.35
C LEU A 14 -5.89 -15.23 4.54
N GLY A 15 -6.36 -14.57 5.61
CA GLY A 15 -5.59 -14.26 6.81
C GLY A 15 -4.73 -13.01 6.69
N HIS A 16 -4.39 -12.43 7.84
CA HIS A 16 -3.61 -11.19 7.92
C HIS A 16 -2.24 -11.27 7.24
N GLN A 17 -1.58 -12.44 7.26
CA GLN A 17 -0.32 -12.64 6.53
C GLN A 17 -0.46 -12.48 5.01
N ALA A 18 -1.64 -12.73 4.44
CA ALA A 18 -1.90 -12.45 3.04
C ALA A 18 -2.07 -10.94 2.81
N GLY A 19 -2.80 -10.24 3.69
CA GLY A 19 -2.91 -8.79 3.66
C GLY A 19 -1.56 -8.08 3.76
N ASP A 20 -0.69 -8.54 4.66
CA ASP A 20 0.67 -7.98 4.81
C ASP A 20 1.47 -8.09 3.52
N ARG A 21 1.37 -9.23 2.82
CA ARG A 21 2.03 -9.44 1.52
C ARG A 21 1.48 -8.50 0.44
N VAL A 22 0.18 -8.24 0.45
CA VAL A 22 -0.45 -7.26 -0.47
C VAL A 22 0.08 -5.84 -0.18
N ILE A 23 0.10 -5.43 1.09
CA ILE A 23 0.64 -4.11 1.52
C ILE A 23 2.11 -3.96 1.10
N GLN A 24 2.93 -4.99 1.33
CA GLN A 24 4.34 -4.98 0.94
C GLN A 24 4.52 -4.86 -0.57
N SER A 25 3.71 -5.59 -1.35
CA SER A 25 3.77 -5.56 -2.82
C SER A 25 3.38 -4.20 -3.37
N LEU A 26 2.32 -3.59 -2.83
CA LEU A 26 1.89 -2.24 -3.22
C LEU A 26 2.93 -1.19 -2.82
N SER A 27 3.51 -1.30 -1.62
CA SER A 27 4.60 -0.41 -1.18
C SER A 27 5.79 -0.44 -2.14
N ALA A 28 6.22 -1.64 -2.55
CA ALA A 28 7.31 -1.79 -3.53
C ALA A 28 6.95 -1.18 -4.89
N LEU A 29 5.70 -1.33 -5.33
CA LEU A 29 5.22 -0.72 -6.58
C LEU A 29 5.25 0.82 -6.49
N ILE A 30 4.70 1.39 -5.42
CA ILE A 30 4.68 2.84 -5.18
C ILE A 30 6.11 3.39 -5.17
N GLN A 31 7.04 2.74 -4.46
CA GLN A 31 8.45 3.15 -4.43
C GLN A 31 9.08 3.13 -5.83
N ARG A 32 8.76 2.13 -6.65
CA ARG A 32 9.31 2.02 -8.01
C ARG A 32 8.79 3.10 -8.96
N VAL A 33 7.53 3.52 -8.80
CA VAL A 33 6.90 4.55 -9.68
C VAL A 33 7.15 5.98 -9.20
N SER A 34 7.50 6.16 -7.92
CA SER A 34 7.93 7.44 -7.34
C SER A 34 9.34 7.74 -7.85
N GLY A 35 9.42 8.50 -8.95
CA GLY A 35 10.65 8.65 -9.73
C GLY A 35 11.47 9.89 -9.42
N ARG A 36 10.91 10.87 -8.71
CA ARG A 36 11.62 12.11 -8.36
C ARG A 36 12.18 12.03 -6.95
N ALA A 37 13.29 12.73 -6.73
CA ALA A 37 13.90 12.85 -5.40
C ALA A 37 12.99 13.59 -4.39
N SER A 38 12.05 14.40 -4.87
CA SER A 38 11.06 15.11 -4.04
C SER A 38 9.81 14.29 -3.76
N ASP A 39 9.59 13.20 -4.49
CA ASP A 39 8.40 12.36 -4.28
C ASP A 39 8.55 11.65 -2.93
N LEU A 40 7.55 11.78 -2.06
CA LEU A 40 7.54 11.11 -0.75
C LEU A 40 6.37 10.12 -0.67
N PRO A 41 6.61 8.83 -0.94
CA PRO A 41 5.62 7.79 -0.72
C PRO A 41 5.50 7.48 0.77
N ALA A 42 4.28 7.37 1.28
CA ALA A 42 4.02 7.05 2.68
C ALA A 42 2.80 6.14 2.85
N ARG A 43 2.83 5.34 3.93
CA ARG A 43 1.66 4.59 4.43
C ARG A 43 1.04 5.39 5.56
N VAL A 44 -0.22 5.77 5.41
CA VAL A 44 -0.95 6.59 6.40
C VAL A 44 -1.36 5.72 7.60
N GLY A 45 -1.85 4.51 7.33
CA GLY A 45 -2.27 3.54 8.33
C GLY A 45 -3.13 2.44 7.68
N GLY A 46 -3.14 1.23 8.22
CA GLY A 46 -3.92 0.13 7.62
C GLY A 46 -3.51 -0.13 6.16
N GLU A 47 -4.48 -0.11 5.25
CA GLU A 47 -4.34 -0.22 3.80
C GLU A 47 -4.18 1.12 3.06
N GLU A 48 -4.16 2.25 3.77
CA GLU A 48 -4.14 3.58 3.18
C GLU A 48 -2.70 4.06 2.87
N PHE A 49 -2.52 4.60 1.66
CA PHE A 49 -1.25 5.15 1.18
C PHE A 49 -1.42 6.57 0.63
N CYS A 50 -0.33 7.32 0.62
CA CYS A 50 -0.23 8.59 -0.07
C CYS A 50 1.13 8.75 -0.77
N LEU A 51 1.15 9.64 -1.76
CA LEU A 51 2.35 10.08 -2.44
C LEU A 51 2.30 11.59 -2.46
N LEU A 52 3.27 12.23 -1.82
CA LEU A 52 3.46 13.68 -1.91
C LEU A 52 4.39 13.95 -3.09
N VAL A 53 3.98 14.86 -3.98
CA VAL A 53 4.69 15.22 -5.22
C VAL A 53 4.93 16.71 -5.31
#